data_AF-A0A933G6A2-F1
#
_entry.id   AF-A0A933G6A2-F1
#
_cell.length_a   1.000
_cell.length_b   1.000
_cell.length_c   1.000
_cell.angle_alpha   90.00
_cell.angle_beta   90.00
_cell.angle_gamma   90.00
#
_symmetry.space_group_name_H-M   'P 1'
#
loop_
_entity.id
_entity.type
_entity.pdbx_description
1 polymer ?
#
loop_
_entity_poly.entity_id
_entity_poly.type
_entity_poly.pdbx_seq_one_letter_code
_entity_poly.pdbx_strand_id
1 'polypeptide(L)'
;MADEDNELQERVCRACGEPYRYPVRHSPATRFHCASCAGLPADVRAMFEKYNRRIKALAVQLERLEQRCRAPEHGSAEPRPGR
;
A
#
# COMPACT_ATOMS: atom_id res chain seq x y z
N MET A 1 1.01 -34.54 -20.75
CA MET A 1 0.16 -33.76 -19.82
C MET A 1 1.03 -32.58 -19.42
N ALA A 2 0.73 -31.39 -19.94
CA ALA A 2 1.68 -30.27 -19.93
C ALA A 2 1.88 -29.73 -18.50
N ASP A 3 3.11 -29.86 -18.02
CA ASP A 3 3.84 -28.92 -17.17
C ASP A 3 3.16 -27.58 -16.99
N GLU A 4 2.64 -27.28 -15.80
CA GLU A 4 2.47 -25.89 -15.37
C GLU A 4 2.58 -25.80 -13.85
N ASP A 5 3.77 -26.11 -13.35
CA ASP A 5 4.33 -25.52 -12.14
C ASP A 5 4.56 -24.02 -12.41
N ASN A 6 3.49 -23.30 -12.72
CA ASN A 6 3.51 -21.86 -12.92
C ASN A 6 3.51 -21.24 -11.52
N GLU A 7 4.69 -21.14 -10.91
CA GLU A 7 4.90 -20.71 -9.54
C GLU A 7 4.00 -19.51 -9.22
N LEU A 8 3.05 -19.71 -8.31
CA LEU A 8 2.09 -18.69 -7.91
C LEU A 8 2.83 -17.51 -7.30
N GLN A 9 2.94 -16.41 -8.05
CA GLN A 9 3.62 -15.22 -7.54
C GLN A 9 2.67 -14.39 -6.68
N GLU A 10 3.12 -14.03 -5.48
CA GLU A 10 2.44 -13.02 -4.66
C GLU A 10 2.63 -11.64 -5.29
N ARG A 11 1.50 -10.99 -5.59
CA ARG A 11 1.42 -9.67 -6.21
C ARG A 11 0.52 -8.77 -5.38
N VAL A 12 0.66 -7.47 -5.54
CA VAL A 12 -0.18 -6.48 -4.84
C VAL A 12 -1.15 -5.85 -5.83
N CYS A 13 -2.43 -5.82 -5.49
CA CYS A 13 -3.45 -5.25 -6.36
C CYS A 13 -3.29 -3.72 -6.43
N ARG A 14 -3.34 -3.14 -7.63
CA ARG A 14 -3.27 -1.67 -7.81
C ARG A 14 -4.51 -0.94 -7.29
N ALA A 15 -5.68 -1.56 -7.38
CA ALA A 15 -6.94 -0.96 -6.95
C ALA A 15 -7.08 -0.99 -5.41
N CYS A 16 -7.19 -2.17 -4.80
CA CYS A 16 -7.38 -2.27 -3.34
C CYS A 16 -6.08 -2.25 -2.53
N GLY A 17 -4.94 -2.61 -3.11
CA GLY A 17 -3.67 -2.69 -2.37
C GLY A 17 -3.44 -4.00 -1.64
N GLU A 18 -4.37 -4.95 -1.74
CA GLU A 18 -4.25 -6.26 -1.10
C GLU A 18 -3.28 -7.20 -1.84
N PRO A 19 -2.51 -8.02 -1.12
CA PRO A 19 -1.72 -9.09 -1.72
C PRO A 19 -2.64 -10.19 -2.27
N TYR A 20 -2.28 -10.74 -3.42
CA TYR A 20 -2.98 -11.85 -4.07
C TYR A 20 -2.03 -12.69 -4.90
N ARG A 21 -2.36 -13.97 -5.10
CA ARG A 21 -1.57 -14.88 -5.92
C ARG A 21 -1.99 -14.79 -7.39
N TYR A 22 -1.03 -14.76 -8.30
CA TYR A 22 -1.26 -14.79 -9.73
C TYR A 22 -0.07 -15.44 -10.46
N PRO A 23 -0.31 -16.29 -11.48
CA PRO A 23 -1.61 -16.61 -12.08
C PRO A 23 -2.36 -17.76 -11.40
N VAL A 24 -3.65 -17.58 -11.11
CA VAL A 24 -4.50 -18.66 -10.55
C VAL A 24 -5.41 -19.17 -11.67
N ARG A 25 -5.41 -20.49 -11.91
CA ARG A 25 -6.29 -21.12 -12.91
C ARG A 25 -7.76 -20.76 -12.65
N HIS A 26 -8.49 -20.44 -13.71
CA HIS A 26 -9.91 -20.03 -13.68
C HIS A 26 -10.25 -18.78 -12.86
N SER A 27 -9.24 -18.04 -12.38
CA SER A 27 -9.46 -16.77 -11.69
C SER A 27 -9.56 -15.62 -12.68
N PRO A 28 -10.49 -14.66 -12.50
CA PRO A 28 -10.51 -13.43 -13.28
C PRO A 28 -9.39 -12.46 -12.85
N ALA A 29 -8.57 -12.83 -11.85
CA ALA A 29 -7.41 -12.05 -11.46
C ALA A 29 -6.50 -11.80 -12.66
N THR A 30 -5.99 -10.58 -12.75
CA THR A 30 -5.04 -10.16 -13.79
C THR A 30 -3.69 -9.91 -13.16
N ARG A 31 -2.67 -9.63 -13.98
CA ARG A 31 -1.34 -9.23 -13.50
C ARG A 31 -1.34 -7.98 -12.58
N PHE A 32 -2.37 -7.13 -12.66
CA PHE A 32 -2.44 -5.86 -11.93
C PHE A 32 -3.59 -5.77 -10.91
N HIS A 33 -4.62 -6.60 -11.06
CA HIS A 33 -5.81 -6.58 -10.22
C HIS A 33 -6.14 -7.97 -9.69
N CYS A 34 -6.49 -8.05 -8.40
CA CYS A 34 -7.04 -9.27 -7.81
C CYS A 34 -8.39 -9.64 -8.45
N ALA A 35 -8.88 -10.84 -8.20
CA ALA A 35 -10.14 -11.35 -8.77
C ALA A 35 -11.33 -10.41 -8.53
N SER A 36 -11.45 -9.88 -7.31
CA SER A 36 -12.54 -8.98 -6.92
C SER A 36 -12.50 -7.66 -7.66
N CYS A 37 -11.30 -7.06 -7.78
CA CYS A 37 -11.15 -5.78 -8.48
C CYS A 37 -11.18 -5.94 -10.00
N ALA A 38 -10.75 -7.08 -10.55
CA ALA A 38 -10.71 -7.31 -11.98
C ALA A 38 -12.11 -7.32 -12.63
N GLY A 39 -13.13 -7.78 -11.89
CA GLY A 39 -14.53 -7.78 -12.35
C GLY A 39 -15.24 -6.43 -12.30
N LEU A 40 -14.62 -5.39 -11.74
CA LEU A 40 -15.23 -4.07 -11.64
C LEU A 40 -15.10 -3.26 -12.94
N PRO A 41 -16.06 -2.37 -13.26
CA PRO A 41 -15.95 -1.43 -14.37
C PRO A 41 -14.65 -0.60 -14.30
N ALA A 42 -14.12 -0.21 -15.46
CA ALA A 42 -12.86 0.53 -15.54
C ALA A 42 -12.87 1.82 -14.69
N ASP A 43 -13.95 2.59 -14.74
CA ASP A 43 -14.08 3.85 -13.98
C ASP A 43 -14.10 3.61 -12.47
N VAL A 44 -14.78 2.55 -12.04
CA VAL A 44 -14.83 2.15 -10.63
C VAL A 44 -13.43 1.75 -10.17
N ARG A 45 -12.70 0.93 -10.94
CA ARG A 45 -11.31 0.56 -10.63
C ARG A 45 -10.39 1.77 -10.52
N ALA A 46 -10.53 2.73 -11.43
CA ALA A 46 -9.75 3.97 -11.41
C ALA A 46 -10.02 4.80 -10.15
N MET A 47 -11.28 4.86 -9.70
CA MET A 47 -11.62 5.49 -8.42
C MET A 47 -10.98 4.77 -7.24
N PHE A 48 -11.07 3.44 -7.16
CA PHE A 48 -10.42 2.67 -6.09
C PHE A 48 -8.91 2.91 -6.05
N GLU A 49 -8.23 2.87 -7.19
CA GLU A 49 -6.79 3.15 -7.27
C GLU A 49 -6.46 4.58 -6.79
N LYS A 50 -7.27 5.57 -7.20
CA LYS A 50 -7.11 6.96 -6.75
C LYS A 50 -7.28 7.09 -5.23
N TYR A 51 -8.31 6.48 -4.67
CA TYR A 51 -8.57 6.53 -3.22
C TYR A 51 -7.49 5.79 -2.43
N ASN A 52 -7.07 4.61 -2.88
CA ASN A 52 -6.02 3.84 -2.23
C ASN A 52 -4.69 4.62 -2.19
N ARG A 53 -4.31 5.28 -3.29
CA ARG A 53 -3.13 6.17 -3.32
C ARG A 53 -3.25 7.31 -2.29
N ARG A 54 -4.43 7.92 -2.18
CA ARG A 54 -4.69 8.99 -1.20
C ARG A 54 -4.61 8.48 0.24
N ILE A 55 -5.22 7.33 0.52
CA ILE A 55 -5.19 6.69 1.85
C ILE A 55 -3.75 6.39 2.25
N LYS A 56 -2.95 5.79 1.36
CA LYS A 56 -1.52 5.52 1.63
C LYS A 56 -0.71 6.80 1.90
N ALA A 57 -0.93 7.85 1.09
CA ALA A 57 -0.27 9.13 1.31
C ALA A 57 -0.65 9.75 2.66
N LEU A 58 -1.93 9.70 3.04
CA LEU A 58 -2.41 10.19 4.33
C LEU A 58 -1.86 9.36 5.49
N ALA A 59 -1.82 8.03 5.38
CA ALA A 59 -1.26 7.15 6.40
C ALA A 59 0.22 7.47 6.68
N VAL A 60 1.02 7.68 5.63
CA VAL A 60 2.43 8.10 5.78
C VAL A 60 2.54 9.48 6.43
N GLN A 61 1.65 10.41 6.11
CA GLN A 61 1.64 11.73 6.76
C GLN A 61 1.30 11.63 8.24
N LEU A 62 0.31 10.80 8.60
CA LEU A 62 -0.04 10.54 9.99
C LEU A 62 1.12 9.92 10.75
N GLU A 63 1.76 8.89 10.21
CA GLU A 63 2.92 8.24 10.85
C GLU A 63 4.06 9.25 11.11
N ARG A 64 4.34 10.15 10.15
CA ARG A 64 5.33 11.21 10.33
C ARG A 64 4.93 12.23 11.39
N LEU A 65 3.66 12.59 11.45
CA LEU A 65 3.13 13.50 12.46
C LEU A 65 3.19 12.86 13.84
N GLU A 66 2.81 11.59 13.97
CA GLU A 66 2.93 10.81 15.19
C GLU A 66 4.38 10.72 15.67
N GLN A 67 5.33 10.45 14.77
CA GLN A 67 6.75 10.45 15.10
C GLN A 67 7.23 11.82 15.62
N ARG A 68 6.80 12.92 15.00
CA ARG A 68 7.13 14.28 15.46
C ARG A 68 6.51 14.61 16.81
N CYS A 69 5.25 14.23 17.01
CA CYS A 69 4.51 14.46 18.26
C CYS A 69 4.95 13.54 19.41
N ARG A 70 5.55 12.39 19.10
CA ARG A 70 6.17 11.49 20.08
C ARG A 70 7.61 11.87 20.41
N ALA A 71 8.20 12.79 19.63
CA ALA A 71 9.53 13.33 19.86
C ALA A 71 9.61 14.73 20.52
N PRO A 72 8.83 15.08 21.57
CA PRO A 72 9.28 16.03 22.59
C PRO A 72 10.04 15.17 23.63
N GLU A 73 11.28 15.39 24.07
CA GLU A 73 12.01 16.60 24.40
C GLU A 73 13.50 16.25 24.51
N HIS A 74 14.37 16.62 23.56
CA HIS A 74 15.84 16.65 23.76
C HIS A 74 16.42 17.80 22.94
N GLY A 75 16.12 19.03 23.36
CA GLY A 75 16.51 20.22 22.61
C GLY A 75 16.20 21.54 23.32
N SER A 76 16.41 21.61 24.63
CA SER A 76 16.49 22.88 25.34
C SER A 76 17.57 22.77 26.41
N ALA A 77 18.80 22.48 25.97
CA ALA A 77 19.99 22.77 26.76
C ALA A 77 20.24 24.28 26.68
N GLU A 78 19.76 24.97 27.69
CA GLU A 78 19.99 26.39 27.94
C GLU A 78 21.51 26.68 27.97
N PRO A 79 22.02 27.72 27.28
CA PRO A 79 23.45 28.05 27.33
C PRO A 79 23.77 28.61 28.72
N ARG A 80 24.56 27.88 29.53
CA ARG A 80 25.09 28.40 30.80
C ARG A 80 26.01 29.60 30.52
N PRO A 81 25.77 30.79 31.10
CA PRO A 81 26.78 31.85 31.09
C PRO A 81 27.84 31.51 32.14
N GLY A 82 29.03 31.11 31.69
CA GLY A 82 30.20 30.93 32.54
C GLY A 82 30.84 32.29 32.87
N ARG A 83 30.95 32.58 34.16
CA ARG A 83 31.62 33.75 34.73
C ARG A 83 32.98 33.34 35.27
#